data_AF-A0A820W7P6-F1
#
_entry.id   AF-A0A820W7P6-F1
#
_cell.length_a   1.000
_cell.length_b   1.000
_cell.length_c   1.000
_cell.angle_alpha   90.00
_cell.angle_beta   90.00
_cell.angle_gamma   90.00
#
_symmetry.space_group_name_H-M   'P 1'
#
loop_
_entity.id
_entity.type
_entity.pdbx_description
1 polymer ?
#
loop_
_entity_poly.entity_id
_entity_poly.type
_entity_poly.pdbx_seq_one_letter_code
_entity_poly.pdbx_strand_id
1 'polypeptide(L)'
;MEFYNSNAAASIRESIFYLTEEGSSDEKEQIIKRATVSGQVTLCTRSFGRGTDFVCYDQTVATNGGTHVIQTFLSEQFSEETQIKGRTARQGDQGSYSMILLDHDLEKFHIQRKNIEDIREGRGFAFQMFDALTNSLKITKTYHTIYELLHDKRIDLFKTQYVANMEYVKQAKERHKTARDFLSSLHSGDIDSIRKFLVKENKGVENISKSRTVCLMDATGSMIHLLHKCKTTVDIMFERVSKILEEHQISSDSFQIQFVVYRNYNSSHEKILQSSSWETKPQNLRTFVSTIEVEGGWANEAIEIGLWHANQENEKENITQVILIGDAPPNTRDE
;
A
#
# COMPACT_ATOMS: atom_id res chain seq x y z
N MET A 1 15.37 20.00 -0.35
CA MET A 1 16.64 20.73 -0.60
C MET A 1 17.87 19.82 -0.72
N GLU A 2 17.79 18.52 -0.42
CA GLU A 2 18.97 17.63 -0.47
C GLU A 2 19.64 17.56 -1.86
N PHE A 3 18.87 17.51 -2.95
CA PHE A 3 19.44 17.49 -4.31
C PHE A 3 20.23 18.77 -4.65
N TYR A 4 19.69 19.95 -4.34
CA TYR A 4 20.36 21.23 -4.61
C TYR A 4 21.74 21.33 -3.92
N ASN A 5 21.81 20.80 -2.70
CA ASN A 5 23.02 20.79 -1.89
C ASN A 5 23.98 19.64 -2.23
N SER A 6 23.59 18.72 -3.11
CA SER A 6 24.40 17.56 -3.49
C SER A 6 25.55 17.95 -4.44
N ASN A 7 26.62 17.13 -4.44
CA ASN A 7 27.72 17.27 -5.39
C ASN A 7 27.28 17.06 -6.85
N ALA A 8 26.21 16.29 -7.08
CA ALA A 8 25.66 16.06 -8.41
C ALA A 8 25.05 17.33 -9.03
N ALA A 9 24.50 18.22 -8.21
CA ALA A 9 23.94 19.48 -8.68
C ALA A 9 25.00 20.60 -8.83
N ALA A 10 26.23 20.42 -8.33
CA ALA A 10 27.22 21.49 -8.23
C ALA A 10 27.55 22.14 -9.58
N SER A 11 27.62 21.36 -10.67
CA SER A 11 27.94 21.85 -12.02
C SER A 11 26.77 22.52 -12.76
N ILE A 12 25.53 22.27 -12.32
CA ILE A 12 24.31 22.74 -12.99
C ILE A 12 23.43 23.61 -12.09
N ARG A 13 23.91 23.93 -10.88
CA ARG A 13 23.13 24.57 -9.81
C ARG A 13 22.50 25.90 -10.26
N GLU A 14 23.26 26.72 -10.98
CA GLU A 14 22.80 28.02 -11.48
C GLU A 14 21.77 27.90 -12.61
N SER A 15 21.67 26.72 -13.21
CA SER A 15 20.78 26.41 -14.33
C SER A 15 19.59 25.55 -13.91
N ILE A 16 19.32 25.36 -12.60
CA ILE A 16 18.16 24.63 -12.10
C ILE A 16 17.11 25.61 -11.58
N PHE A 17 15.89 25.50 -12.10
CA PHE A 17 14.69 26.10 -11.47
C PHE A 17 13.76 25.03 -10.92
N TYR A 18 13.09 25.35 -9.82
CA TYR A 18 12.09 24.50 -9.19
C TYR A 18 10.70 25.08 -9.45
N LEU A 19 9.84 24.29 -10.09
CA LEU A 19 8.44 24.64 -10.29
C LEU A 19 7.59 23.81 -9.33
N THR A 20 7.17 24.44 -8.23
CA THR A 20 6.39 23.82 -7.13
C THR A 20 5.05 24.54 -6.93
N GLU A 21 4.12 23.90 -6.23
CA GLU A 21 2.78 24.45 -5.95
C GLU A 21 2.81 25.69 -5.05
N GLU A 22 3.89 25.87 -4.27
CA GLU A 22 4.04 26.93 -3.26
C GLU A 22 4.33 28.31 -3.87
N GLY A 23 4.87 28.37 -5.10
CA GLY A 23 5.22 29.62 -5.76
C GLY A 23 4.01 30.49 -6.12
N SER A 24 4.23 31.80 -6.28
CA SER A 24 3.19 32.72 -6.78
C SER A 24 2.85 32.43 -8.25
N SER A 25 1.69 32.89 -8.74
CA SER A 25 1.30 32.70 -10.15
C SER A 25 2.31 33.31 -11.12
N ASP A 26 2.78 34.52 -10.82
CA ASP A 26 3.71 35.26 -11.67
C ASP A 26 5.09 34.58 -11.71
N GLU A 27 5.57 34.11 -10.57
CA GLU A 27 6.82 33.37 -10.46
C GLU A 27 6.77 32.07 -11.27
N LYS A 28 5.67 31.31 -11.17
CA LYS A 28 5.45 30.10 -11.97
C LYS A 28 5.50 30.40 -13.46
N GLU A 29 4.81 31.45 -13.91
CA GLU A 29 4.80 31.85 -15.33
C GLU A 29 6.21 32.24 -15.82
N GLN A 30 6.99 32.94 -15.00
CA GLN A 30 8.37 33.27 -15.32
C GLN A 30 9.26 32.03 -15.45
N ILE A 31 9.13 31.06 -14.53
CA ILE A 31 9.88 29.81 -14.58
C ILE A 31 9.49 28.99 -15.82
N ILE A 32 8.19 28.89 -16.12
CA ILE A 32 7.69 28.17 -17.30
C ILE A 32 8.25 28.77 -18.59
N LYS A 33 8.28 30.09 -18.74
CA LYS A 33 8.86 30.77 -19.90
C LYS A 33 10.36 30.52 -20.06
N ARG A 34 11.08 30.34 -18.95
CA ARG A 34 12.53 30.08 -18.95
C ARG A 34 12.86 28.60 -19.14
N ALA A 35 11.93 27.69 -18.83
CA ALA A 35 12.17 26.25 -18.80
C ALA A 35 12.60 25.64 -20.14
N THR A 36 12.33 26.31 -21.26
CA THR A 36 12.59 25.83 -22.62
C THR A 36 13.76 26.56 -23.32
N VAL A 37 14.62 27.24 -22.54
CA VAL A 37 15.80 27.96 -23.03
C VAL A 37 17.06 27.08 -22.97
N SER A 38 18.02 27.31 -23.86
CA SER A 38 19.27 26.56 -23.90
C SER A 38 20.03 26.57 -22.57
N GLY A 39 20.47 25.39 -22.13
CA GLY A 39 21.19 25.20 -20.87
C GLY A 39 20.30 25.16 -19.62
N GLN A 40 19.00 25.41 -19.74
CA GLN A 40 18.09 25.42 -18.60
C GLN A 40 17.62 24.00 -18.22
N VAL A 41 17.63 23.70 -16.93
CA VAL A 41 16.96 22.54 -16.34
C VAL A 41 15.84 23.03 -15.42
N THR A 42 14.65 22.45 -15.54
CA THR A 42 13.51 22.79 -14.67
C THR A 42 12.96 21.53 -14.02
N LEU A 43 13.02 21.49 -12.69
CA LEU A 43 12.48 20.41 -11.88
C LEU A 43 11.05 20.75 -11.50
N CYS A 44 10.10 20.01 -12.06
CA CYS A 44 8.67 20.23 -11.86
C CYS A 44 8.11 19.17 -10.92
N THR A 45 7.23 19.56 -9.99
CA THR A 45 6.43 18.58 -9.26
C THR A 45 5.40 17.92 -10.18
N ARG A 46 4.87 16.76 -9.77
CA ARG A 46 3.89 15.97 -10.53
C ARG A 46 2.69 16.80 -11.01
N SER A 47 2.27 17.79 -10.23
CA SER A 47 1.12 18.65 -10.54
C SER A 47 1.28 19.43 -11.84
N PHE A 48 2.50 19.84 -12.21
CA PHE A 48 2.76 20.60 -13.44
C PHE A 48 2.87 19.72 -14.69
N GLY A 49 2.77 18.39 -14.56
CA GLY A 49 2.58 17.49 -15.70
C GLY A 49 1.25 17.73 -16.42
N ARG A 50 0.29 18.38 -15.76
CA ARG A 50 -1.03 18.73 -16.30
C ARG A 50 -1.21 20.25 -16.37
N GLY A 51 -1.94 20.72 -17.39
CA GLY A 51 -2.35 22.13 -17.50
C GLY A 51 -1.27 23.17 -17.87
N THR A 52 0.03 22.83 -17.82
CA THR A 52 1.12 23.81 -18.05
C THR A 52 1.72 23.73 -19.46
N ASP A 53 1.81 24.85 -20.16
CA ASP A 53 2.40 24.92 -21.51
C ASP A 53 3.88 25.28 -21.47
N PHE A 54 4.72 24.44 -22.07
CA PHE A 54 6.16 24.68 -22.24
C PHE A 54 6.44 24.92 -23.73
N VAL A 55 6.27 26.16 -24.18
CA VAL A 55 6.58 26.54 -25.56
C VAL A 55 8.07 26.85 -25.67
N CYS A 56 8.75 26.27 -26.64
CA CYS A 56 10.14 26.58 -26.94
C CYS A 56 10.22 27.66 -28.02
N TYR A 57 10.85 28.79 -27.70
CA TYR A 57 11.13 29.86 -28.67
C TYR A 57 12.62 30.00 -28.99
N ASP A 58 13.47 29.16 -28.38
CA ASP A 58 14.93 29.23 -28.52
C ASP A 58 15.41 28.41 -29.72
N GLN A 59 15.97 29.10 -30.72
CA GLN A 59 16.49 28.49 -31.94
C GLN A 59 17.62 27.48 -31.67
N THR A 60 18.41 27.69 -30.62
CA THR A 60 19.50 26.79 -30.22
C THR A 60 18.93 25.46 -29.76
N VAL A 61 17.87 25.49 -28.94
CA VAL A 61 17.17 24.29 -28.46
C VAL A 61 16.51 23.57 -29.64
N ALA A 62 15.82 24.29 -30.53
CA ALA A 62 15.22 23.71 -31.73
C ALA A 62 16.26 23.01 -32.63
N THR A 63 17.43 23.62 -32.83
CA THR A 63 18.52 23.04 -33.64
C THR A 63 19.13 21.80 -32.98
N ASN A 64 19.10 21.71 -31.65
CA ASN A 64 19.61 20.59 -30.86
C ASN A 64 18.57 19.46 -30.63
N GLY A 65 17.46 19.45 -31.38
CA GLY A 65 16.44 18.39 -31.29
C GLY A 65 15.29 18.68 -30.31
N GLY A 66 15.19 19.91 -29.82
CA GLY A 66 14.08 20.40 -29.00
C GLY A 66 14.17 20.05 -27.52
N THR A 67 13.09 20.33 -26.79
CA THR A 67 13.02 20.10 -25.34
C THR A 67 13.05 18.61 -25.02
N HIS A 68 13.89 18.18 -24.08
CA HIS A 68 13.85 16.81 -23.55
C HIS A 68 13.05 16.76 -22.24
N VAL A 69 12.09 15.85 -22.16
CA VAL A 69 11.30 15.62 -20.94
C VAL A 69 11.73 14.31 -20.30
N ILE A 70 12.18 14.39 -19.05
CA ILE A 70 12.52 13.24 -18.20
C ILE A 70 11.42 13.08 -17.17
N GLN A 71 10.74 11.94 -17.19
CA GLN A 71 9.78 11.58 -16.17
C GLN A 71 10.45 10.70 -15.11
N THR A 72 10.42 11.13 -13.85
CA THR A 72 11.15 10.49 -12.75
C THR A 72 10.31 9.49 -11.93
N PHE A 73 9.08 9.21 -12.35
CA PHE A 73 8.14 8.31 -11.67
C PHE A 73 7.25 7.61 -12.68
N LEU A 74 6.72 6.43 -12.36
CA LEU A 74 5.75 5.77 -13.23
C LEU A 74 4.35 6.38 -12.99
N SER A 75 3.75 6.97 -14.02
CA SER A 75 2.37 7.49 -13.92
C SER A 75 1.39 6.35 -13.70
N GLU A 76 0.47 6.50 -12.74
CA GLU A 76 -0.58 5.51 -12.45
C GLU A 76 -1.59 5.36 -13.60
N GLN A 77 -1.77 6.43 -14.39
CA GLN A 77 -2.66 6.43 -15.54
C GLN A 77 -1.88 6.69 -16.82
N PHE A 78 -2.23 5.97 -17.88
CA PHE A 78 -1.62 6.19 -19.20
C PHE A 78 -1.89 7.59 -19.77
N SER A 79 -3.06 8.17 -19.44
CA SER A 79 -3.41 9.54 -19.82
C SER A 79 -2.47 10.57 -19.21
N GLU A 80 -2.00 10.36 -17.98
CA GLU A 80 -1.04 11.23 -17.32
C GLU A 80 0.33 11.17 -17.99
N GLU A 81 0.83 9.97 -18.28
CA GLU A 81 2.08 9.78 -19.03
C GLU A 81 1.98 10.46 -20.40
N THR A 82 0.86 10.29 -21.10
CA THR A 82 0.63 10.91 -22.42
C THR A 82 0.67 12.44 -22.34
N GLN A 83 0.11 13.02 -21.28
CA GLN A 83 0.15 14.46 -21.05
C GLN A 83 1.57 14.97 -20.76
N ILE A 84 2.36 14.22 -19.98
CA ILE A 84 3.77 14.55 -19.69
C ILE A 84 4.61 14.45 -20.96
N LYS A 85 4.43 13.36 -21.72
CA LYS A 85 5.09 13.17 -23.02
C LYS A 85 4.74 14.28 -24.02
N GLY A 86 3.50 14.78 -23.99
CA GLY A 86 3.06 15.93 -24.79
C GLY A 86 3.56 17.31 -24.32
N ARG A 87 4.44 17.38 -23.30
CA ARG A 87 5.15 18.61 -22.92
C ARG A 87 6.41 18.86 -23.74
N THR A 88 6.84 17.87 -24.52
CA THR A 88 7.85 18.04 -25.58
C THR A 88 7.20 18.03 -26.96
N ALA A 89 7.96 18.38 -28.01
CA ALA A 89 7.58 18.28 -29.43
C ALA A 89 6.21 18.93 -29.75
N ARG A 90 5.98 20.15 -29.26
CA ARG A 90 4.73 20.88 -29.50
C ARG A 90 4.70 21.51 -30.89
N GLN A 91 3.51 21.64 -31.47
CA GLN A 91 3.29 22.33 -32.75
C GLN A 91 4.16 21.82 -33.92
N GLY A 92 4.59 20.57 -33.89
CA GLY A 92 5.46 19.98 -34.92
C GLY A 92 6.95 20.13 -34.66
N ASP A 93 7.35 20.73 -33.54
CA ASP A 93 8.74 20.83 -33.12
C ASP A 93 9.33 19.44 -32.82
N GLN A 94 10.64 19.33 -32.96
CA GLN A 94 11.38 18.16 -32.50
C GLN A 94 11.36 18.09 -30.97
N GLY A 95 11.52 16.89 -30.44
CA GLY A 95 11.53 16.70 -29.00
C GLY A 95 11.74 15.24 -28.63
N SER A 96 12.14 15.02 -27.39
CA SER A 96 12.44 13.68 -26.90
C SER A 96 11.94 13.48 -25.47
N TYR A 97 11.67 12.21 -25.14
CA TYR A 97 11.09 11.82 -23.88
C TYR A 97 11.79 10.57 -23.36
N SER A 98 12.10 10.55 -22.07
CA SER A 98 12.63 9.37 -21.39
C SER A 98 12.06 9.24 -19.98
N MET A 99 12.22 8.05 -19.40
CA MET A 99 11.87 7.78 -18.01
C MET A 99 13.12 7.36 -17.23
N ILE A 100 13.26 7.89 -16.02
CA ILE A 100 14.25 7.44 -15.04
C ILE A 100 13.47 7.04 -13.80
N LEU A 101 13.45 5.75 -13.47
CA LEU A 101 12.60 5.20 -12.42
C LEU A 101 13.48 4.60 -11.32
N LEU A 102 13.07 4.77 -10.06
CA LEU A 102 13.65 4.08 -8.92
C LEU A 102 12.97 2.72 -8.76
N ASP A 103 13.77 1.68 -8.52
CA ASP A 103 13.28 0.30 -8.37
C ASP A 103 12.31 0.16 -7.19
N HIS A 104 12.62 0.76 -6.04
CA HIS A 104 11.74 0.79 -4.87
C HIS A 104 10.35 1.37 -5.19
N ASP A 105 10.27 2.44 -6.00
CA ASP A 105 8.98 3.07 -6.34
C ASP A 105 8.12 2.19 -7.27
N LEU A 106 8.74 1.21 -7.94
CA LEU A 106 8.05 0.27 -8.82
C LEU A 106 7.41 -0.91 -8.06
N GLU A 107 7.78 -1.13 -6.79
CA GLU A 107 7.21 -2.19 -5.95
C GLU A 107 5.69 -2.04 -5.80
N LYS A 108 5.19 -0.79 -5.77
CA LYS A 108 3.75 -0.47 -5.78
C LYS A 108 3.00 -1.10 -6.97
N PHE A 109 3.69 -1.30 -8.09
CA PHE A 109 3.14 -1.92 -9.30
C PHE A 109 3.42 -3.42 -9.36
N HIS A 110 3.94 -4.01 -8.27
CA HIS A 110 4.40 -5.39 -8.20
C HIS A 110 5.48 -5.71 -9.23
N ILE A 111 6.39 -4.75 -9.47
CA ILE A 111 7.54 -4.90 -10.35
C ILE A 111 8.78 -4.96 -9.48
N GLN A 112 9.47 -6.09 -9.51
CA GLN A 112 10.70 -6.30 -8.78
C GLN A 112 11.91 -6.09 -9.70
N ARG A 113 13.04 -5.75 -9.09
CA ARG A 113 14.31 -5.56 -9.79
C ARG A 113 14.69 -6.76 -10.67
N LYS A 114 14.47 -7.99 -10.18
CA LYS A 114 14.73 -9.23 -10.93
C LYS A 114 13.96 -9.29 -12.25
N ASN A 115 12.70 -8.82 -12.27
CA ASN A 115 11.89 -8.81 -13.49
C ASN A 115 12.50 -7.89 -14.56
N ILE A 116 13.13 -6.79 -14.13
CA ILE A 116 13.79 -5.83 -15.02
C ILE A 116 15.12 -6.39 -15.53
N GLU A 117 15.90 -7.05 -14.66
CA GLU A 117 17.18 -7.69 -15.01
C GLU A 117 16.99 -8.80 -16.05
N ASP A 118 15.96 -9.65 -15.89
CA ASP A 118 15.63 -10.70 -16.87
C ASP A 118 15.33 -10.15 -18.27
N ILE A 119 14.64 -9.01 -18.35
CA ILE A 119 14.37 -8.34 -19.63
C ILE A 119 15.65 -7.73 -20.22
N ARG A 120 16.49 -7.09 -19.38
CA ARG A 120 17.76 -6.48 -19.83
C ARG A 120 18.74 -7.50 -20.37
N GLU A 121 18.78 -8.68 -19.77
CA GLU A 121 19.65 -9.79 -20.18
C GLU A 121 19.08 -10.58 -21.37
N GLY A 122 17.96 -10.14 -21.95
CA GLY A 122 17.37 -10.71 -23.15
C GLY A 122 16.65 -12.05 -22.94
N ARG A 123 16.51 -12.51 -21.70
CA ARG A 123 15.71 -13.70 -21.36
C ARG A 123 14.22 -13.46 -21.54
N GLY A 124 13.80 -12.19 -21.42
CA GLY A 124 12.39 -11.84 -21.31
C GLY A 124 11.82 -12.25 -19.95
N PHE A 125 10.75 -11.60 -19.52
CA PHE A 125 10.09 -11.93 -18.26
C PHE A 125 8.75 -12.60 -18.53
N ALA A 126 8.64 -13.88 -18.18
CA ALA A 126 7.39 -14.63 -18.27
C ALA A 126 6.57 -14.43 -16.98
N PHE A 127 5.46 -13.72 -17.08
CA PHE A 127 4.50 -13.61 -15.99
C PHE A 127 3.60 -14.85 -15.96
N GLN A 128 3.50 -15.43 -14.77
CA GLN A 128 2.73 -16.64 -14.51
C GLN A 128 1.57 -16.29 -13.58
N MET A 129 0.39 -16.83 -13.90
CA MET A 129 -0.73 -16.84 -12.97
C MET A 129 -1.05 -18.27 -12.58
N PHE A 130 -1.43 -18.44 -11.32
CA PHE A 130 -1.97 -19.69 -10.82
C PHE A 130 -3.37 -19.92 -11.39
N ASP A 131 -3.55 -21.01 -12.12
CA ASP A 131 -4.86 -21.44 -12.62
C ASP A 131 -5.46 -22.45 -11.62
N ALA A 132 -6.54 -22.04 -10.94
CA ALA A 132 -7.20 -22.86 -9.94
C ALA A 132 -7.94 -24.07 -10.55
N LEU A 133 -8.29 -24.05 -11.84
CA LEU A 133 -8.99 -25.16 -12.50
C LEU A 133 -8.03 -26.30 -12.86
N THR A 134 -6.81 -25.96 -13.26
CA THR A 134 -5.78 -26.95 -13.64
C THR A 134 -4.75 -27.18 -12.53
N ASN A 135 -4.83 -26.44 -11.41
CA ASN A 135 -3.90 -26.46 -10.29
C ASN A 135 -2.43 -26.38 -10.74
N SER A 136 -2.15 -25.42 -11.64
CA SER A 136 -0.83 -25.24 -12.26
C SER A 136 -0.53 -23.78 -12.53
N LEU A 137 0.73 -23.38 -12.40
CA LEU A 137 1.22 -22.07 -12.85
C LEU A 137 1.26 -22.03 -14.38
N LYS A 138 0.42 -21.17 -14.97
CA LYS A 138 0.37 -20.98 -16.42
C LYS A 138 1.04 -19.66 -16.78
N ILE A 139 1.97 -19.70 -17.72
CA ILE A 139 2.53 -18.47 -18.32
C ILE A 139 1.39 -17.78 -19.08
N THR A 140 1.05 -16.57 -18.65
CA THR A 140 -0.02 -15.78 -19.27
C THR A 140 0.52 -14.79 -20.28
N LYS A 141 1.69 -14.20 -20.00
CA LYS A 141 2.34 -13.24 -20.89
C LYS A 141 3.85 -13.20 -20.70
N THR A 142 4.59 -13.06 -21.78
CA THR A 142 6.05 -12.82 -21.75
C THR A 142 6.33 -11.40 -22.22
N TYR A 143 7.12 -10.67 -21.43
CA TYR A 143 7.53 -9.30 -21.70
C TYR A 143 8.92 -9.27 -22.32
N HIS A 144 9.05 -8.60 -23.45
CA HIS A 144 10.34 -8.43 -24.15
C HIS A 144 10.95 -7.04 -23.97
N THR A 145 10.15 -6.07 -23.52
CA THR A 145 10.62 -4.72 -23.23
C THR A 145 10.19 -4.29 -21.83
N ILE A 146 11.01 -3.46 -21.19
CA ILE A 146 10.69 -2.91 -19.87
C ILE A 146 9.40 -2.08 -19.96
N TYR A 147 9.22 -1.31 -21.03
CA TYR A 147 8.03 -0.47 -21.20
C TYR A 147 6.74 -1.29 -21.28
N GLU A 148 6.74 -2.44 -21.97
CA GLU A 148 5.58 -3.33 -22.03
C GLU A 148 5.19 -3.84 -20.64
N LEU A 149 6.18 -4.25 -19.84
CA LEU A 149 5.97 -4.66 -18.45
C LEU A 149 5.38 -3.52 -17.61
N LEU A 150 5.97 -2.33 -17.67
CA LEU A 150 5.49 -1.15 -16.94
C LEU A 150 4.05 -0.79 -17.32
N HIS A 151 3.73 -0.84 -18.62
CA HIS A 151 2.41 -0.49 -19.13
C HIS A 151 1.33 -1.44 -18.64
N ASP A 152 1.56 -2.74 -18.72
CA ASP A 152 0.57 -3.75 -18.33
C ASP A 152 0.36 -3.78 -16.81
N LYS A 153 1.44 -3.73 -16.04
CA LYS A 153 1.35 -3.71 -14.57
C LYS A 153 0.62 -2.50 -14.04
N ARG A 154 0.77 -1.35 -14.70
CA ARG A 154 -0.07 -0.18 -14.44
C ARG A 154 -1.55 -0.44 -14.69
N ILE A 155 -1.90 -1.07 -15.81
CA ILE A 155 -3.29 -1.39 -16.13
C ILE A 155 -3.88 -2.34 -15.09
N ASP A 156 -3.11 -3.34 -14.66
CA ASP A 156 -3.54 -4.30 -13.64
C ASP A 156 -3.78 -3.62 -12.29
N LEU A 157 -2.89 -2.74 -11.85
CA LEU A 157 -3.09 -1.92 -10.65
C LEU A 157 -4.39 -1.11 -10.75
N PHE A 158 -4.62 -0.46 -11.89
CA PHE A 158 -5.82 0.33 -12.13
C PHE A 158 -7.09 -0.51 -12.08
N LYS A 159 -7.09 -1.72 -12.66
CA LYS A 159 -8.22 -2.66 -12.59
C LYS A 159 -8.54 -3.05 -11.14
N THR A 160 -7.53 -3.43 -10.36
CA THR A 160 -7.70 -3.80 -8.96
C THR A 160 -8.28 -2.66 -8.15
N GLN A 161 -7.73 -1.45 -8.33
CA GLN A 161 -8.23 -0.26 -7.64
C GLN A 161 -9.66 0.12 -8.09
N TYR A 162 -9.98 -0.08 -9.37
CA TYR A 162 -11.32 0.16 -9.89
C TYR A 162 -12.37 -0.76 -9.25
N VAL A 163 -12.06 -2.06 -9.08
CA VAL A 163 -12.96 -3.01 -8.41
C VAL A 163 -13.22 -2.60 -6.96
N ALA A 164 -12.16 -2.28 -6.20
CA ALA A 164 -12.29 -1.80 -4.83
C ALA A 164 -13.12 -0.50 -4.74
N ASN A 165 -12.88 0.43 -5.66
CA ASN A 165 -13.64 1.69 -5.74
C ASN A 165 -15.11 1.43 -6.08
N MET A 166 -15.43 0.49 -6.96
CA MET A 166 -16.82 0.13 -7.28
C MET A 166 -17.56 -0.40 -6.06
N GLU A 167 -16.92 -1.24 -5.26
CA GLU A 167 -17.51 -1.76 -4.03
C GLU A 167 -17.77 -0.65 -3.01
N TYR A 168 -16.79 0.24 -2.83
CA TYR A 168 -16.95 1.44 -2.01
C TYR A 168 -18.11 2.34 -2.50
N VAL A 169 -18.18 2.60 -3.81
CA VAL A 169 -19.25 3.41 -4.41
C VAL A 169 -20.63 2.78 -4.18
N LYS A 170 -20.74 1.45 -4.23
CA LYS A 170 -21.99 0.73 -3.94
C LYS A 170 -22.43 0.99 -2.49
N GLN A 171 -21.53 0.83 -1.53
CA GLN A 171 -21.81 1.11 -0.12
C GLN A 171 -22.14 2.59 0.12
N ALA A 172 -21.38 3.50 -0.50
CA ALA A 172 -21.60 4.94 -0.41
C ALA A 172 -22.96 5.36 -0.99
N LYS A 173 -23.41 4.72 -2.09
CA LYS A 173 -24.72 4.95 -2.68
C LYS A 173 -25.87 4.55 -1.74
N GLU A 174 -25.75 3.42 -1.06
CA GLU A 174 -26.74 2.97 -0.08
C GLU A 174 -26.81 3.92 1.13
N ARG A 175 -25.65 4.34 1.64
CA ARG A 175 -25.56 5.36 2.71
C ARG A 175 -26.18 6.69 2.27
N HIS A 176 -25.85 7.15 1.07
CA HIS A 176 -26.39 8.38 0.51
C HIS A 176 -27.93 8.32 0.37
N LYS A 177 -28.47 7.20 -0.13
CA LYS A 177 -29.92 7.01 -0.23
C LYS A 177 -30.58 7.06 1.16
N THR A 178 -30.01 6.36 2.14
CA THR A 178 -30.53 6.33 3.51
C THR A 178 -30.50 7.72 4.14
N ALA A 179 -29.40 8.46 3.99
CA ALA A 179 -29.27 9.84 4.49
C ALA A 179 -30.27 10.79 3.80
N ARG A 180 -30.48 10.64 2.48
CA ARG A 180 -31.45 11.43 1.73
C ARG A 180 -32.89 11.15 2.17
N ASP A 181 -33.23 9.88 2.36
CA ASP A 181 -34.56 9.46 2.83
C ASP A 181 -34.81 9.96 4.27
N PHE A 182 -33.78 9.97 5.12
CA PHE A 182 -33.82 10.62 6.44
C PHE A 182 -34.06 12.13 6.36
N LEU A 183 -33.33 12.86 5.51
CA LEU A 183 -33.54 14.30 5.30
C LEU A 183 -34.95 14.60 4.79
N SER A 184 -35.49 13.76 3.89
CA SER A 184 -36.87 13.87 3.42
C SER A 184 -37.86 13.68 4.56
N SER A 185 -37.64 12.68 5.42
CA SER A 185 -38.49 12.39 6.59
C SER A 185 -38.45 13.55 7.61
N LEU A 186 -37.28 14.18 7.76
CA LEU A 186 -37.08 15.36 8.60
C LEU A 186 -37.83 16.58 8.06
N HIS A 187 -37.84 16.77 6.75
CA HIS A 187 -38.60 17.85 6.12
C HIS A 187 -40.12 17.63 6.19
N SER A 188 -40.58 16.38 6.08
CA SER A 188 -42.01 16.03 6.18
C SER A 188 -42.52 15.89 7.61
N GLY A 189 -41.64 15.95 8.63
CA GLY A 189 -42.01 15.82 10.04
C GLY A 189 -42.37 14.40 10.49
N ASP A 190 -41.91 13.35 9.82
CA ASP A 190 -42.16 11.96 10.21
C ASP A 190 -41.22 11.51 11.35
N ILE A 191 -41.68 11.72 12.57
CA ILE A 191 -40.93 11.43 13.80
C ILE A 191 -40.61 9.93 13.96
N ASP A 192 -41.47 9.03 13.50
CA ASP A 192 -41.27 7.60 13.69
C ASP A 192 -40.16 7.05 12.81
N SER A 193 -40.10 7.49 11.55
CA SER A 193 -39.00 7.13 10.64
C SER A 193 -37.67 7.72 11.10
N ILE A 194 -37.67 8.97 11.59
CA ILE A 194 -36.49 9.65 12.18
C ILE A 194 -35.97 8.88 13.39
N ARG A 195 -36.86 8.51 14.33
CA ARG A 195 -36.47 7.77 15.54
C ARG A 195 -35.86 6.42 15.19
N LYS A 196 -36.47 5.67 14.27
CA LYS A 196 -35.94 4.36 13.82
C LYS A 196 -34.55 4.48 13.21
N PHE A 197 -34.33 5.48 12.36
CA PHE A 197 -33.01 5.74 11.77
C PHE A 197 -31.97 6.06 12.86
N LEU A 198 -32.26 7.01 13.76
CA LEU A 198 -31.33 7.40 14.83
C LEU A 198 -31.02 6.25 15.79
N VAL A 199 -31.99 5.41 16.14
CA VAL A 199 -31.74 4.23 17.00
C VAL A 199 -30.84 3.21 16.30
N LYS A 200 -31.02 3.03 14.99
CA LYS A 200 -30.17 2.11 14.21
C LYS A 200 -28.73 2.60 14.13
N GLU A 201 -28.51 3.88 13.81
CA GLU A 201 -27.16 4.44 13.67
C GLU A 201 -26.46 4.63 15.03
N ASN A 202 -27.20 4.82 16.12
CA ASN A 202 -26.66 4.90 17.48
C ASN A 202 -26.69 3.55 18.22
N LYS A 203 -27.01 2.45 17.53
CA LYS A 203 -26.90 1.12 18.14
C LYS A 203 -25.42 0.84 18.36
N GLY A 204 -24.98 0.89 19.61
CA GLY A 204 -23.63 0.46 20.00
C GLY A 204 -23.38 -1.01 19.62
N VAL A 205 -22.12 -1.44 19.72
CA VAL A 205 -21.77 -2.85 19.54
C VAL A 205 -22.67 -3.68 20.45
N GLU A 206 -23.41 -4.65 19.89
CA GLU A 206 -24.21 -5.57 20.70
C GLU A 206 -23.28 -6.21 21.74
N ASN A 207 -23.76 -6.42 22.98
CA ASN A 207 -22.95 -6.97 24.06
C ASN A 207 -22.38 -8.34 23.65
N ILE A 208 -21.21 -8.36 23.03
CA ILE A 208 -20.40 -9.56 22.85
C ILE A 208 -20.00 -9.93 24.27
N SER A 209 -20.66 -10.95 24.81
CA SER A 209 -20.51 -11.33 26.23
C SER A 209 -19.07 -11.74 26.57
N LYS A 210 -18.28 -12.17 25.58
CA LYS A 210 -16.85 -12.49 25.70
C LYS A 210 -16.14 -12.25 24.36
N SER A 211 -15.09 -11.43 24.38
CA SER A 211 -14.20 -11.21 23.24
C SER A 211 -13.02 -12.17 23.33
N ARG A 212 -12.87 -13.05 22.34
CA ARG A 212 -11.76 -14.00 22.21
C ARG A 212 -10.98 -13.66 20.94
N THR A 213 -9.79 -13.10 21.13
CA THR A 213 -8.95 -12.60 20.04
C THR A 213 -7.71 -13.46 19.88
N VAL A 214 -7.44 -13.94 18.67
CA VAL A 214 -6.15 -14.58 18.33
C VAL A 214 -5.29 -13.59 17.57
N CYS A 215 -4.07 -13.36 18.05
CA CYS A 215 -3.07 -12.54 17.39
C CYS A 215 -2.01 -13.46 16.78
N LEU A 216 -2.04 -13.60 15.46
CA LEU A 216 -1.06 -14.32 14.65
C LEU A 216 0.05 -13.36 14.24
N MET A 217 1.29 -13.70 14.53
CA MET A 217 2.44 -12.87 14.22
C MET A 217 3.58 -13.66 13.62
N ASP A 218 4.17 -13.10 12.56
CA ASP A 218 5.44 -13.57 12.03
C ASP A 218 6.62 -13.20 12.96
N ALA A 219 7.55 -14.14 13.10
CA ALA A 219 8.79 -13.97 13.86
C ALA A 219 10.04 -14.31 13.03
N THR A 220 10.06 -13.91 11.76
CA THR A 220 11.25 -14.01 10.91
C THR A 220 12.23 -12.86 11.08
N GLY A 221 13.45 -13.03 10.55
CA GLY A 221 14.54 -12.06 10.59
C GLY A 221 14.14 -10.64 10.20
N SER A 222 13.32 -10.49 9.17
CA SER A 222 12.85 -9.19 8.66
C SER A 222 11.92 -8.49 9.65
N MET A 223 11.20 -9.25 10.47
CA MET A 223 10.26 -8.74 11.46
C MET A 223 10.91 -8.29 12.77
N ILE A 224 12.24 -8.36 12.97
CA ILE A 224 12.86 -8.14 14.30
C ILE A 224 12.47 -6.80 14.96
N HIS A 225 12.42 -5.71 14.18
CA HIS A 225 12.03 -4.39 14.69
C HIS A 225 10.52 -4.27 14.92
N LEU A 226 9.72 -4.95 14.09
CA LEU A 226 8.26 -5.02 14.19
C LEU A 226 7.82 -5.89 15.36
N LEU A 227 8.52 -7.00 15.61
CA LEU A 227 8.33 -7.89 16.73
C LEU A 227 8.45 -7.10 18.02
N HIS A 228 9.58 -6.41 18.27
CA HIS A 228 9.73 -5.63 19.49
C HIS A 228 8.64 -4.57 19.67
N LYS A 229 8.29 -3.83 18.60
CA LYS A 229 7.19 -2.85 18.65
C LYS A 229 5.85 -3.51 18.94
N CYS A 230 5.57 -4.68 18.35
CA CYS A 230 4.36 -5.43 18.58
C CYS A 230 4.29 -5.95 20.02
N LYS A 231 5.39 -6.48 20.56
CA LYS A 231 5.50 -6.89 21.98
C LYS A 231 5.08 -5.74 22.90
N THR A 232 5.66 -4.55 22.73
CA THR A 232 5.30 -3.36 23.50
C THR A 232 3.86 -2.91 23.28
N THR A 233 3.37 -2.96 22.04
CA THR A 233 2.02 -2.48 21.71
C THR A 233 0.94 -3.39 22.30
N VAL A 234 1.11 -4.71 22.17
CA VAL A 234 0.21 -5.70 22.75
C VAL A 234 0.18 -5.58 24.26
N ASP A 235 1.32 -5.34 24.89
CA ASP A 235 1.44 -5.12 26.33
C ASP A 235 0.66 -3.88 26.81
N ILE A 236 0.88 -2.73 26.16
CA ILE A 236 0.13 -1.48 26.44
C ILE A 236 -1.37 -1.67 26.19
N MET A 237 -1.74 -2.34 25.09
CA MET A 237 -3.14 -2.61 24.77
C MET A 237 -3.78 -3.48 25.86
N PHE A 238 -3.12 -4.55 26.28
CA PHE A 238 -3.66 -5.48 27.27
C PHE A 238 -3.79 -4.82 28.64
N GLU A 239 -2.81 -4.01 29.08
CA GLU A 239 -2.91 -3.21 30.32
C GLU A 239 -4.08 -2.22 30.26
N ARG A 240 -4.28 -1.53 29.14
CA ARG A 240 -5.42 -0.62 28.96
C ARG A 240 -6.75 -1.35 29.02
N VAL A 241 -6.85 -2.50 28.38
CA VAL A 241 -8.08 -3.32 28.43
C VAL A 241 -8.35 -3.80 29.85
N SER A 242 -7.36 -4.32 30.57
CA SER A 242 -7.52 -4.71 31.97
C SER A 242 -8.02 -3.56 32.84
N LYS A 243 -7.44 -2.35 32.68
CA LYS A 243 -7.88 -1.16 33.42
C LYS A 243 -9.33 -0.77 33.11
N ILE A 244 -9.72 -0.80 31.84
CA ILE A 244 -11.10 -0.50 31.42
C ILE A 244 -12.09 -1.52 32.00
N LEU A 245 -11.74 -2.81 31.99
CA LEU A 245 -12.57 -3.88 32.56
C LEU A 245 -12.74 -3.69 34.07
N GLU A 246 -11.66 -3.35 34.78
CA GLU A 246 -11.70 -3.03 36.21
C GLU A 246 -12.57 -1.80 36.52
N GLU A 247 -12.40 -0.71 35.76
CA GLU A 247 -13.18 0.53 35.92
C GLU A 247 -14.69 0.31 35.73
N HIS A 248 -15.08 -0.61 34.83
CA HIS A 248 -16.48 -0.91 34.53
C HIS A 248 -17.04 -2.12 35.28
N GLN A 249 -16.29 -2.70 36.23
CA GLN A 249 -16.68 -3.91 36.99
C GLN A 249 -17.04 -5.11 36.10
N ILE A 250 -16.41 -5.20 34.92
CA ILE A 250 -16.59 -6.30 33.97
C ILE A 250 -15.60 -7.41 34.32
N SER A 251 -16.02 -8.67 34.27
CA SER A 251 -15.15 -9.81 34.55
C SER A 251 -13.92 -9.80 33.63
N SER A 252 -12.73 -10.07 34.16
CA SER A 252 -11.50 -10.20 33.38
C SER A 252 -11.55 -11.35 32.35
N ASP A 253 -12.48 -12.29 32.53
CA ASP A 253 -12.77 -13.37 31.57
C ASP A 253 -13.54 -12.88 30.32
N SER A 254 -14.03 -11.63 30.33
CA SER A 254 -14.75 -11.07 29.18
C SER A 254 -13.84 -10.73 28.01
N PHE A 255 -12.51 -10.68 28.24
CA PHE A 255 -11.51 -10.52 27.20
C PHE A 255 -10.42 -11.56 27.37
N GLN A 256 -10.26 -12.40 26.36
CA GLN A 256 -9.18 -13.38 26.30
C GLN A 256 -8.39 -13.13 25.02
N ILE A 257 -7.06 -13.19 25.13
CA ILE A 257 -6.17 -13.15 23.96
C ILE A 257 -5.31 -14.39 23.91
N GLN A 258 -5.07 -14.89 22.70
CA GLN A 258 -4.02 -15.85 22.44
C GLN A 258 -2.99 -15.24 21.50
N PHE A 259 -1.72 -15.26 21.87
CA PHE A 259 -0.63 -14.83 21.00
C PHE A 259 0.00 -16.05 20.36
N VAL A 260 0.02 -16.06 19.03
CA VAL A 260 0.44 -17.20 18.24
C VAL A 260 1.48 -16.71 17.26
N VAL A 261 2.65 -17.31 17.32
CA VAL A 261 3.80 -16.98 16.49
C VAL A 261 3.98 -18.10 15.48
N TYR A 262 4.02 -17.74 14.21
CA TYR A 262 4.34 -18.66 13.13
C TYR A 262 5.66 -18.24 12.46
N ARG A 263 6.36 -19.19 11.84
CA ARG A 263 7.63 -18.98 11.13
C ARG A 263 7.66 -19.82 9.86
N ASN A 264 8.69 -19.65 9.03
CA ASN A 264 8.90 -20.46 7.82
C ASN A 264 9.07 -21.95 8.15
N TYR A 265 8.70 -22.82 7.19
CA TYR A 265 8.91 -24.27 7.26
C TYR A 265 10.38 -24.72 7.34
N ASN A 266 11.33 -23.84 7.01
CA ASN A 266 12.75 -24.09 7.20
C ASN A 266 13.22 -23.92 8.67
N SER A 267 12.33 -23.46 9.54
CA SER A 267 12.57 -23.39 10.98
C SER A 267 12.47 -24.77 11.62
N SER A 268 13.07 -24.93 12.80
CA SER A 268 12.92 -26.15 13.60
C SER A 268 11.43 -26.49 13.80
N HIS A 269 11.03 -27.76 13.68
CA HIS A 269 9.62 -28.18 13.73
C HIS A 269 8.85 -27.64 14.95
N GLU A 270 9.50 -27.60 16.11
CA GLU A 270 8.94 -27.09 17.38
C GLU A 270 8.76 -25.56 17.40
N LYS A 271 9.37 -24.85 16.46
CA LYS A 271 9.35 -23.38 16.34
C LYS A 271 8.55 -22.88 15.15
N ILE A 272 8.04 -23.77 14.29
CA ILE A 272 7.17 -23.39 13.17
C ILE A 272 5.90 -22.69 13.69
N LEU A 273 5.34 -23.21 14.79
CA LEU A 273 4.19 -22.61 15.47
C LEU A 273 4.42 -22.63 16.99
N GLN A 274 4.28 -21.48 17.63
CA GLN A 274 4.29 -21.36 19.09
C GLN A 274 3.08 -20.55 19.52
N SER A 275 2.25 -21.09 20.40
CA SER A 275 1.05 -20.41 20.91
C SER A 275 1.11 -20.25 22.42
N SER A 276 0.66 -19.11 22.92
CA SER A 276 0.36 -18.95 24.34
C SER A 276 -0.90 -19.74 24.73
N SER A 277 -1.11 -19.92 26.03
CA SER A 277 -2.45 -20.18 26.57
C SER A 277 -3.39 -19.00 26.28
N TRP A 278 -4.69 -19.22 26.43
CA TRP A 278 -5.67 -18.14 26.48
C TRP A 278 -5.43 -17.29 27.72
N GLU A 279 -4.94 -16.07 27.53
CA GLU A 279 -4.58 -15.18 28.61
C GLU A 279 -5.68 -14.16 28.90
N THR A 280 -5.96 -14.00 30.19
CA THR A 280 -6.83 -12.96 30.76
C THR A 280 -6.03 -11.92 31.54
N LYS A 281 -4.73 -12.13 31.74
CA LYS A 281 -3.85 -11.25 32.54
C LYS A 281 -2.59 -10.83 31.75
N PRO A 282 -2.20 -9.54 31.81
CA PRO A 282 -1.04 -9.03 31.05
C PRO A 282 0.27 -9.77 31.37
N GLN A 283 0.50 -10.12 32.64
CA GLN A 283 1.77 -10.67 33.10
C GLN A 283 2.12 -12.03 32.46
N ASN A 284 1.13 -12.89 32.25
CA ASN A 284 1.32 -14.21 31.66
C ASN A 284 1.67 -14.09 30.17
N LEU A 285 0.93 -13.22 29.47
CA LEU A 285 1.19 -12.91 28.07
C LEU A 285 2.59 -12.32 27.89
N ARG A 286 3.01 -11.41 28.77
CA ARG A 286 4.36 -10.81 28.77
C ARG A 286 5.45 -11.88 28.94
N THR A 287 5.20 -12.87 29.81
CA THR A 287 6.14 -13.97 30.03
C THR A 287 6.34 -14.78 28.75
N PHE A 288 5.26 -15.18 28.07
CA PHE A 288 5.35 -15.90 26.80
C PHE A 288 5.98 -15.04 25.69
N VAL A 289 5.52 -13.81 25.52
CA VAL A 289 6.01 -12.91 24.48
C VAL A 289 7.51 -12.61 24.65
N SER A 290 8.02 -12.60 25.88
CA SER A 290 9.45 -12.41 26.15
C SER A 290 10.33 -13.59 25.70
N THR A 291 9.80 -14.82 25.64
CA THR A 291 10.56 -16.01 25.21
C THR A 291 10.61 -16.17 23.69
N ILE A 292 9.84 -15.39 22.94
CA ILE A 292 9.83 -15.43 21.47
C ILE A 292 11.11 -14.79 20.92
N GLU A 293 11.93 -15.62 20.29
CA GLU A 293 13.09 -15.21 19.50
C GLU A 293 12.76 -15.25 18.00
N VAL A 294 13.52 -14.46 17.24
CA VAL A 294 13.41 -14.42 15.78
C VAL A 294 14.24 -15.56 15.17
N GLU A 295 13.66 -16.33 14.26
CA GLU A 295 14.34 -17.44 13.58
C GLU A 295 13.81 -17.61 12.15
N GLY A 296 14.69 -17.93 11.20
CA GLY A 296 14.36 -18.03 9.78
C GLY A 296 14.40 -16.68 9.04
N GLY A 297 13.72 -16.60 7.88
CA GLY A 297 13.60 -15.37 7.08
C GLY A 297 13.97 -15.48 5.60
N TRP A 298 14.00 -16.69 5.05
CA TRP A 298 14.15 -16.92 3.62
C TRP A 298 12.96 -17.79 3.16
N ALA A 299 12.18 -17.30 2.18
CA ALA A 299 10.95 -17.88 1.61
C ALA A 299 9.63 -17.47 2.29
N ASN A 300 8.51 -18.03 1.79
CA ASN A 300 7.15 -17.72 2.22
C ASN A 300 6.88 -18.17 3.67
N GLU A 301 5.97 -17.45 4.33
CA GLU A 301 5.61 -17.64 5.74
C GLU A 301 4.58 -18.77 5.91
N ALA A 302 4.65 -19.52 7.01
CA ALA A 302 3.67 -20.57 7.32
C ALA A 302 2.36 -20.02 7.92
N ILE A 303 1.77 -19.01 7.26
CA ILE A 303 0.53 -18.34 7.70
C ILE A 303 -0.63 -19.34 7.82
N GLU A 304 -0.69 -20.31 6.91
CA GLU A 304 -1.69 -21.38 6.88
C GLU A 304 -1.69 -22.22 8.15
N ILE A 305 -0.53 -22.44 8.78
CA ILE A 305 -0.45 -23.15 10.07
C ILE A 305 -1.05 -22.29 11.18
N GLY A 306 -0.76 -20.98 11.16
CA GLY A 306 -1.36 -20.03 12.09
C GLY A 306 -2.89 -19.99 11.99
N LEU A 307 -3.42 -19.94 10.76
CA LEU A 307 -4.87 -19.98 10.50
C LEU A 307 -5.47 -21.35 10.82
N TRP A 308 -4.76 -22.44 10.56
CA TRP A 308 -5.17 -23.79 10.96
C TRP A 308 -5.32 -23.89 12.48
N HIS A 309 -4.36 -23.37 13.24
CA HIS A 309 -4.45 -23.31 14.70
C HIS A 309 -5.65 -22.48 15.16
N ALA A 310 -5.88 -21.31 14.56
CA ALA A 310 -7.05 -20.49 14.87
C ALA A 310 -8.37 -21.25 14.60
N ASN A 311 -8.46 -22.00 13.51
CA ASN A 311 -9.63 -22.84 13.22
C ASN A 311 -9.81 -23.95 14.26
N GLN A 312 -8.73 -24.61 14.68
CA GLN A 312 -8.78 -25.64 15.73
C GLN A 312 -9.23 -25.08 17.08
N GLU A 313 -8.79 -23.88 17.45
CA GLU A 313 -9.23 -23.21 18.67
C GLU A 313 -10.69 -22.73 18.58
N ASN A 314 -11.14 -22.32 17.38
CA ASN A 314 -12.52 -21.93 17.13
C ASN A 314 -13.51 -23.09 17.25
N GLU A 315 -13.09 -24.31 16.89
CA GLU A 315 -13.90 -25.52 17.08
C GLU A 315 -14.13 -25.86 18.56
N LYS A 316 -13.20 -25.48 19.44
CA LYS A 316 -13.32 -25.70 20.90
C LYS A 316 -14.25 -24.67 21.55
N GLU A 317 -13.99 -23.41 21.28
CA GLU A 317 -14.81 -22.29 21.75
C GLU A 317 -14.73 -21.16 20.70
N ASN A 318 -15.84 -20.48 20.46
CA ASN A 318 -15.93 -19.49 19.39
C ASN A 318 -14.89 -18.36 19.56
N ILE A 319 -14.16 -18.05 18.49
CA ILE A 319 -13.23 -16.93 18.40
C ILE A 319 -13.98 -15.76 17.76
N THR A 320 -13.91 -14.59 18.39
CA THR A 320 -14.60 -13.39 17.87
C THR A 320 -13.76 -12.63 16.86
N GLN A 321 -12.43 -12.75 16.94
CA GLN A 321 -11.51 -11.98 16.11
C GLN A 321 -10.19 -12.70 15.90
N VAL A 322 -9.67 -12.63 14.67
CA VAL A 322 -8.29 -13.02 14.33
C VAL A 322 -7.57 -11.80 13.77
N ILE A 323 -6.38 -11.50 14.29
CA ILE A 323 -5.48 -10.45 13.82
C ILE A 323 -4.26 -11.17 13.23
N LEU A 324 -3.91 -10.88 11.98
CA LEU A 324 -2.75 -11.44 11.30
C LEU A 324 -1.72 -10.34 11.01
N ILE A 325 -0.48 -10.57 11.42
CA ILE A 325 0.64 -9.64 11.27
C ILE A 325 1.81 -10.41 10.63
N GLY A 326 2.10 -10.15 9.35
CA GLY A 326 3.21 -10.74 8.61
C GLY A 326 3.75 -9.78 7.55
N ASP A 327 4.97 -10.03 7.05
CA ASP A 327 5.60 -9.22 6.00
C ASP A 327 5.82 -9.98 4.68
N ALA A 328 5.53 -11.28 4.65
CA ALA A 328 5.55 -12.12 3.46
C ALA A 328 4.21 -12.85 3.19
N PRO A 329 3.96 -13.30 1.95
CA PRO A 329 2.77 -14.10 1.62
C PRO A 329 2.83 -15.54 2.17
N PRO A 330 1.68 -16.25 2.23
CA PRO A 330 1.62 -17.66 2.62
C PRO A 330 2.35 -18.56 1.60
N ASN A 331 2.72 -19.77 2.00
CA ASN A 331 3.25 -20.77 1.08
C ASN A 331 2.19 -21.16 0.04
N THR A 332 2.64 -21.42 -1.18
CA THR A 332 1.79 -22.05 -2.20
C THR A 332 1.63 -23.54 -1.89
N ARG A 333 0.63 -24.21 -2.47
CA ARG A 333 0.44 -25.66 -2.25
C ARG A 333 1.60 -26.53 -2.74
N ASP A 334 2.41 -26.00 -3.65
CA ASP A 334 3.53 -26.70 -4.26
C ASP A 334 4.84 -26.53 -3.46
N GLU A 335 4.87 -25.58 -2.50
CA GLU A 335 5.98 -25.28 -1.58
C GLU A 335 5.80 -25.97 -0.22
#